data_AF-A0A351H616-F1
#
_entry.id   AF-A0A351H616-F1
#
_cell.length_a   1.000
_cell.length_b   1.000
_cell.length_c   1.000
_cell.angle_alpha   90.00
_cell.angle_beta   90.00
_cell.angle_gamma   90.00
#
_symmetry.space_group_name_H-M   'P 1'
#
loop_
_entity.id
_entity.type
_entity.pdbx_description
1 polymer ?
#
loop_
_entity_poly.entity_id
_entity_poly.type
_entity_poly.pdbx_seq_one_letter_code
_entity_poly.pdbx_strand_id
1 'polypeptide(L)'
;MKAPIFEGVATALITPLNENGIDYNAFARLIDWQINEGVNALVVCGTTGESSTLTDKEHKNAIEFAVNEVGGRIPVIAGTGSNDTAYALELTDFSCKAGVDGVLVVTPYYNKATQNGLFKMFTEIADRAAAPVILYNVPSRTGVNI
;
A
#
# COMPACT_ATOMS: atom_id res chain seq x y z
N MET A 1 5.54 20.05 12.34
CA MET A 1 5.59 18.61 11.98
C MET A 1 4.27 18.26 11.32
N LYS A 2 4.26 17.42 10.28
CA LYS A 2 3.00 16.90 9.72
C LYS A 2 2.32 16.01 10.77
N ALA A 3 0.99 15.99 10.80
CA ALA A 3 0.26 15.07 11.67
C ALA A 3 0.56 13.61 11.27
N PRO A 4 0.69 12.68 12.23
CA PRO A 4 0.84 11.26 11.92
C PRO A 4 -0.42 10.74 11.21
N ILE A 5 -0.24 9.80 10.27
CA ILE A 5 -1.36 9.16 9.55
C ILE A 5 -2.23 8.38 10.54
N PHE A 6 -1.59 7.67 11.47
CA PHE A 6 -2.22 6.93 12.56
C PHE A 6 -1.24 6.83 13.73
N GLU A 7 -1.76 6.48 14.90
CA GLU A 7 -0.98 6.05 16.07
C GLU A 7 -1.53 4.70 16.55
N GLY A 8 -0.67 3.80 17.01
CA GLY A 8 -1.05 2.47 17.49
C GLY A 8 -0.78 1.35 16.49
N VAL A 9 -1.73 0.44 16.32
CA VAL A 9 -1.57 -0.77 15.52
C VAL A 9 -2.08 -0.54 14.10
N ALA A 10 -1.24 -0.82 13.10
CA ALA A 10 -1.68 -0.98 11.72
C ALA A 10 -1.47 -2.42 11.26
N THR A 11 -2.52 -3.05 10.73
CA THR A 11 -2.43 -4.43 10.25
C THR A 11 -2.16 -4.44 8.74
N ALA A 12 -1.09 -5.13 8.34
CA ALA A 12 -0.89 -5.50 6.94
C ALA A 12 -1.82 -6.67 6.59
N LEU A 13 -2.88 -6.37 5.85
CA LEU A 13 -3.91 -7.34 5.49
C LEU A 13 -3.40 -8.31 4.44
N ILE A 14 -3.81 -9.57 4.57
CA ILE A 14 -3.86 -10.49 3.44
C ILE A 14 -4.92 -10.00 2.44
N THR A 15 -4.77 -10.34 1.18
CA THR A 15 -5.80 -10.14 0.15
C THR A 15 -6.49 -11.48 -0.08
N PRO A 16 -7.71 -11.73 0.43
CA PRO A 16 -8.36 -13.03 0.26
C PRO A 16 -8.61 -13.34 -1.22
N LEU A 17 -8.20 -14.54 -1.66
CA LEU A 17 -8.37 -15.02 -3.03
C LEU A 17 -9.22 -16.31 -3.05
N ASN A 18 -9.96 -16.53 -4.12
CA ASN A 18 -10.63 -17.78 -4.48
C ASN A 18 -10.29 -18.18 -5.93
N GLU A 19 -10.91 -19.23 -6.48
CA GLU A 19 -10.60 -19.67 -7.86
C GLU A 19 -10.88 -18.63 -8.96
N ASN A 20 -11.63 -17.57 -8.66
CA ASN A 20 -12.03 -16.51 -9.59
C ASN A 20 -11.28 -15.18 -9.36
N GLY A 21 -10.28 -15.14 -8.47
CA GLY A 21 -9.54 -13.93 -8.10
C GLY A 21 -9.87 -13.46 -6.69
N ILE A 22 -10.00 -12.15 -6.47
CA ILE A 22 -10.25 -11.58 -5.13
C ILE A 22 -11.62 -12.02 -4.59
N ASP A 23 -11.63 -12.59 -3.38
CA ASP A 23 -12.83 -12.86 -2.60
C ASP A 23 -13.23 -11.63 -1.79
N TYR A 24 -14.00 -10.74 -2.42
CA TYR A 24 -14.48 -9.50 -1.81
C TYR A 24 -15.37 -9.73 -0.58
N ASN A 25 -16.12 -10.83 -0.53
CA ASN A 25 -16.95 -11.14 0.64
C ASN A 25 -16.07 -11.51 1.84
N ALA A 26 -15.02 -12.30 1.63
CA ALA A 26 -14.04 -12.58 2.68
C ALA A 26 -13.23 -11.34 3.05
N PHE A 27 -12.91 -10.48 2.08
CA PHE A 27 -12.18 -9.25 2.33
C PHE A 27 -12.98 -8.25 3.18
N ALA A 28 -14.26 -8.05 2.90
CA ALA A 28 -15.15 -7.22 3.72
C ALA A 28 -15.22 -7.72 5.16
N ARG A 29 -15.47 -9.03 5.35
CA ARG A 29 -15.50 -9.64 6.70
C ARG A 29 -14.18 -9.44 7.45
N LEU A 30 -13.04 -9.56 6.77
CA LEU A 30 -11.72 -9.34 7.37
C LEU A 30 -11.52 -7.87 7.78
N ILE A 31 -11.88 -6.93 6.91
CA ILE A 31 -11.80 -5.49 7.19
C ILE A 31 -12.66 -5.12 8.40
N ASP A 32 -13.93 -5.53 8.40
CA ASP A 32 -14.84 -5.25 9.51
C ASP A 32 -14.37 -5.88 10.82
N TRP A 33 -13.89 -7.12 10.77
CA TRP A 33 -13.34 -7.78 11.96
C TRP A 33 -12.15 -7.00 12.52
N GLN A 34 -11.20 -6.61 11.67
CA GLN A 34 -10.02 -5.85 12.08
C GLN A 34 -10.41 -4.53 12.77
N ILE A 35 -11.35 -3.79 12.17
CA ILE A 35 -11.88 -2.54 12.74
C ILE A 35 -12.54 -2.81 14.11
N ASN A 36 -13.38 -3.84 14.20
CA ASN A 36 -14.10 -4.18 15.44
C ASN A 36 -13.17 -4.61 16.58
N GLU A 37 -12.01 -5.20 16.27
CA GLU A 37 -10.98 -5.56 17.25
C GLU A 37 -10.07 -4.36 17.64
N GLY A 38 -10.33 -3.17 17.09
CA GLY A 38 -9.70 -1.92 17.54
C GLY A 38 -8.36 -1.60 16.90
N VAL A 39 -8.07 -2.13 15.70
CA VAL A 39 -6.93 -1.67 14.89
C VAL A 39 -7.05 -0.18 14.56
N ASN A 40 -5.92 0.52 14.45
CA ASN A 40 -5.88 1.96 14.22
C ASN A 40 -5.68 2.35 12.75
N ALA A 41 -5.19 1.44 11.91
CA ALA A 41 -5.12 1.63 10.46
C ALA A 41 -5.00 0.28 9.72
N LEU A 42 -5.35 0.26 8.44
CA LEU A 42 -5.17 -0.92 7.58
C LEU A 42 -4.13 -0.64 6.51
N VAL A 43 -3.18 -1.56 6.37
CA VAL A 43 -2.24 -1.55 5.24
C VAL A 43 -2.71 -2.59 4.23
N VAL A 44 -3.16 -2.13 3.06
CA VAL A 44 -3.69 -2.98 1.99
C VAL A 44 -2.69 -3.07 0.85
N CYS A 45 -2.69 -4.23 0.17
CA CYS A 45 -1.73 -4.52 -0.90
C CYS A 45 -0.26 -4.28 -0.48
N GLY A 46 0.05 -4.54 0.78
CA GLY A 46 1.44 -4.64 1.24
C GLY A 46 2.07 -5.97 0.78
N THR A 47 3.20 -6.34 1.37
CA THR A 47 3.80 -7.67 1.10
C THR A 47 2.91 -8.81 1.59
N THR A 48 2.30 -8.66 2.77
CA THR A 48 1.36 -9.65 3.34
C THR A 48 0.11 -9.83 2.48
N GLY A 49 -0.30 -8.77 1.77
CA GLY A 49 -1.41 -8.79 0.83
C GLY A 49 -1.06 -9.33 -0.56
N GLU A 50 0.13 -9.92 -0.72
CA GLU A 50 0.60 -10.55 -1.95
C GLU A 50 0.60 -9.61 -3.17
N SER A 51 0.85 -8.32 -2.96
CA SER A 51 0.87 -7.30 -4.04
C SER A 51 1.75 -7.63 -5.23
N SER A 52 2.84 -8.40 -5.03
CA SER A 52 3.74 -8.80 -6.11
C SER A 52 3.14 -9.82 -7.09
N THR A 53 2.03 -10.47 -6.75
CA THR A 53 1.37 -11.49 -7.57
C THR A 53 -0.03 -11.10 -8.04
N LEU A 54 -0.58 -9.99 -7.53
CA LEU A 54 -1.80 -9.41 -8.07
C LEU A 54 -1.53 -8.83 -9.46
N THR A 55 -2.49 -8.99 -10.36
CA THR A 55 -2.51 -8.20 -11.59
C THR A 55 -2.72 -6.71 -11.25
N ASP A 56 -2.32 -5.81 -12.15
CA ASP A 56 -2.57 -4.37 -11.97
C ASP A 56 -4.04 -4.06 -11.67
N LYS A 57 -4.96 -4.73 -12.38
CA LYS A 57 -6.40 -4.60 -12.18
C LYS A 57 -6.83 -5.08 -10.80
N GLU A 58 -6.36 -6.24 -10.35
CA GLU A 58 -6.68 -6.76 -9.02
C GLU A 58 -6.14 -5.86 -7.91
N HIS A 59 -4.90 -5.38 -8.06
CA HIS A 59 -4.28 -4.47 -7.11
C HIS A 59 -5.10 -3.19 -6.95
N LYS A 60 -5.43 -2.53 -8.08
CA LYS A 60 -6.27 -1.32 -8.11
C LYS A 60 -7.66 -1.58 -7.50
N ASN A 61 -8.31 -2.68 -7.88
CA ASN A 61 -9.63 -3.05 -7.35
C ASN A 61 -9.59 -3.35 -5.85
N ALA A 62 -8.55 -4.02 -5.34
CA ALA A 62 -8.40 -4.32 -3.91
C ALA A 62 -8.26 -3.04 -3.08
N ILE A 63 -7.52 -2.05 -3.58
CA ILE A 63 -7.37 -0.74 -2.93
C ILE A 63 -8.71 -0.01 -2.92
N GLU A 64 -9.36 0.15 -4.07
CA GLU A 64 -10.67 0.82 -4.16
C GLU A 64 -11.71 0.15 -3.26
N PHE A 65 -11.76 -1.18 -3.29
CA PHE A 65 -12.67 -1.96 -2.45
C PHE A 65 -12.42 -1.69 -0.98
N ALA A 66 -11.15 -1.77 -0.53
CA ALA A 66 -10.84 -1.56 0.88
C ALA A 66 -11.14 -0.13 1.35
N VAL A 67 -10.85 0.89 0.54
CA VAL A 67 -11.19 2.28 0.89
C VAL A 67 -12.72 2.44 1.03
N ASN A 68 -13.47 1.93 0.07
CA ASN A 68 -14.94 2.00 0.09
C ASN A 68 -15.53 1.23 1.28
N GLU A 69 -15.03 0.03 1.54
CA GLU A 69 -15.49 -0.81 2.63
C GLU A 69 -15.20 -0.14 3.98
N VAL A 70 -13.97 0.37 4.19
CA VAL A 70 -13.60 1.07 5.43
C VAL A 70 -14.46 2.31 5.64
N GLY A 71 -14.80 3.03 4.57
CA GLY A 71 -15.76 4.15 4.63
C GLY A 71 -15.34 5.26 5.60
N GLY A 72 -14.03 5.50 5.73
CA GLY A 72 -13.46 6.53 6.60
C GLY A 72 -13.49 6.22 8.11
N ARG A 73 -13.82 4.99 8.51
CA ARG A 73 -13.83 4.57 9.93
C ARG A 73 -12.45 4.63 10.58
N ILE A 74 -11.42 4.24 9.83
CA ILE A 74 -10.00 4.33 10.20
C ILE A 74 -9.15 4.59 8.94
N PRO A 75 -7.90 5.07 9.08
CA PRO A 75 -6.99 5.27 7.95
C PRO A 75 -6.71 4.00 7.13
N VAL A 76 -6.67 4.15 5.81
CA VAL A 76 -6.24 3.12 4.84
C VAL A 76 -4.93 3.54 4.18
N ILE A 77 -3.93 2.67 4.27
CA ILE A 77 -2.60 2.85 3.69
C ILE A 77 -2.43 1.83 2.56
N ALA A 78 -2.24 2.29 1.32
CA ALA A 78 -2.05 1.38 0.18
C ALA A 78 -0.56 1.14 -0.13
N GLY A 79 -0.18 -0.11 -0.39
CA GLY A 79 1.12 -0.43 -0.96
C GLY A 79 1.20 0.00 -2.43
N THR A 80 2.04 0.98 -2.76
CA THR A 80 2.14 1.51 -4.14
C THR A 80 3.57 1.48 -4.71
N GLY A 81 4.53 0.99 -3.93
CA GLY A 81 5.92 0.90 -4.38
C GLY A 81 6.15 -0.21 -5.41
N SER A 82 7.09 0.03 -6.31
CA SER A 82 7.50 -0.91 -7.35
C SER A 82 9.00 -0.76 -7.63
N ASN A 83 9.59 -1.73 -8.32
CA ASN A 83 10.92 -1.58 -8.90
C ASN A 83 10.95 -0.72 -10.17
N ASP A 84 9.78 -0.43 -10.74
CA ASP A 84 9.59 0.51 -11.83
C ASP A 84 9.01 1.83 -11.28
N THR A 85 9.79 2.91 -11.38
CA THR A 85 9.39 4.24 -10.92
C THR A 85 8.15 4.78 -11.63
N ALA A 86 8.02 4.55 -12.94
CA ALA A 86 6.86 5.05 -13.68
C ALA A 86 5.57 4.35 -13.22
N TYR A 87 5.64 3.04 -13.02
CA TYR A 87 4.52 2.26 -12.49
C TYR A 87 4.17 2.66 -11.05
N ALA A 88 5.18 2.85 -10.18
CA ALA A 88 4.94 3.30 -8.80
C ALA A 88 4.23 4.67 -8.75
N LEU A 89 4.58 5.58 -9.66
CA LEU A 89 3.92 6.90 -9.77
C LEU A 89 2.47 6.77 -10.24
N GLU A 90 2.20 5.93 -11.24
CA GLU A 90 0.83 5.69 -11.73
C GLU A 90 -0.05 5.09 -10.63
N LEU A 91 0.45 4.05 -9.97
CA LEU A 91 -0.30 3.38 -8.90
C LEU A 91 -0.53 4.30 -7.71
N THR A 92 0.47 5.13 -7.35
CA THR A 92 0.34 6.13 -6.29
C THR A 92 -0.73 7.18 -6.61
N ASP A 93 -0.74 7.73 -7.84
CA ASP A 93 -1.74 8.70 -8.29
C ASP A 93 -3.15 8.09 -8.29
N PHE A 94 -3.27 6.85 -8.78
CA PHE A 94 -4.52 6.09 -8.71
C PHE A 94 -5.00 5.91 -7.26
N SER A 95 -4.15 5.43 -6.36
CA SER A 95 -4.52 5.19 -4.96
C SER A 95 -4.92 6.48 -4.24
N CYS A 96 -4.23 7.60 -4.52
CA CYS A 96 -4.61 8.91 -4.00
C CYS A 96 -6.01 9.31 -4.46
N LYS A 97 -6.34 9.09 -5.74
CA LYS A 97 -7.69 9.36 -6.28
C LYS A 97 -8.76 8.43 -5.71
N ALA A 98 -8.39 7.19 -5.38
CA ALA A 98 -9.26 6.23 -4.72
C ALA A 98 -9.59 6.62 -3.26
N GLY A 99 -8.83 7.55 -2.66
CA GLY A 99 -9.11 8.11 -1.34
C GLY A 99 -8.33 7.49 -0.19
N VAL A 100 -7.12 6.95 -0.44
CA VAL A 100 -6.25 6.44 0.63
C VAL A 100 -5.71 7.57 1.52
N ASP A 101 -5.52 7.28 2.80
CA ASP A 101 -4.97 8.20 3.79
C ASP A 101 -3.43 8.23 3.81
N GLY A 102 -2.81 7.27 3.14
CA GLY A 102 -1.36 7.20 2.96
C GLY A 102 -0.95 6.15 1.94
N VAL A 103 0.30 6.22 1.50
CA VAL A 103 0.90 5.23 0.60
C VAL A 103 2.17 4.66 1.20
N LEU A 104 2.33 3.34 1.12
CA LEU A 104 3.50 2.59 1.56
C LEU A 104 4.34 2.21 0.34
N VAL A 105 5.50 2.84 0.20
CA VAL A 105 6.36 2.70 -0.97
C VAL A 105 7.53 1.81 -0.63
N VAL A 106 7.46 0.55 -1.06
CA VAL A 106 8.56 -0.42 -0.92
C VAL A 106 9.79 0.03 -1.71
N THR A 107 10.96 -0.22 -1.13
CA THR A 107 12.25 -0.02 -1.81
C THR A 107 12.28 -0.86 -3.10
N PRO A 108 12.73 -0.31 -4.25
CA PRO A 108 12.90 -1.04 -5.50
C PRO A 108 13.61 -2.38 -5.32
N TYR A 109 12.86 -3.46 -5.53
CA TYR A 109 13.35 -4.83 -5.52
C TYR A 109 13.91 -5.20 -6.90
N TYR A 110 14.64 -6.32 -6.99
CA TYR A 110 15.28 -6.82 -8.22
C TYR A 110 16.43 -5.96 -8.77
N ASN A 111 16.17 -4.71 -9.17
CA ASN A 111 17.14 -3.84 -9.85
C ASN A 111 18.24 -3.27 -8.95
N LYS A 112 18.08 -3.35 -7.62
CA LYS A 112 19.04 -2.90 -6.61
C LYS A 112 19.55 -1.48 -6.85
N ALA A 113 18.63 -0.51 -6.89
CA ALA A 113 18.96 0.89 -7.14
C ALA A 113 20.06 1.42 -6.20
N THR A 114 20.91 2.32 -6.72
CA THR A 114 21.91 3.03 -5.91
C THR A 114 21.23 3.99 -4.92
N GLN A 115 21.94 4.44 -3.89
CA GLN A 115 21.43 5.43 -2.93
C GLN A 115 20.91 6.71 -3.60
N ASN A 116 21.61 7.21 -4.62
CA ASN A 116 21.15 8.36 -5.40
C ASN A 116 19.89 8.03 -6.23
N GLY A 117 19.77 6.79 -6.72
CA GLY A 117 18.56 6.32 -7.40
C GLY A 117 17.35 6.26 -6.46
N LEU A 118 17.54 5.71 -5.25
CA LEU A 118 16.52 5.69 -4.20
C LEU A 118 16.06 7.09 -3.83
N PHE A 119 17.01 7.99 -3.56
CA PHE A 119 16.72 9.38 -3.23
C PHE A 119 15.84 10.04 -4.31
N LYS A 120 16.21 9.90 -5.59
CA LYS A 120 15.46 10.47 -6.70
C LYS A 120 14.06 9.88 -6.81
N MET A 121 13.93 8.56 -6.79
CA MET A 121 12.64 7.89 -6.91
C MET A 121 11.69 8.29 -5.77
N PHE A 122 12.14 8.24 -4.52
CA PHE A 122 11.29 8.59 -3.39
C PHE A 122 10.91 10.06 -3.39
N THR A 123 11.82 10.95 -3.79
CA THR A 123 11.51 12.38 -3.94
C THR A 123 10.45 12.59 -5.02
N GLU A 124 10.58 11.96 -6.18
CA GLU A 124 9.62 12.09 -7.28
C GLU A 124 8.23 11.58 -6.90
N ILE A 125 8.15 10.46 -6.17
CA ILE A 125 6.88 9.95 -5.64
C ILE A 125 6.29 10.90 -4.59
N ALA A 126 7.11 11.40 -3.66
CA ALA A 126 6.66 12.30 -2.59
C ALA A 126 6.19 13.65 -3.11
N ASP A 127 6.81 14.19 -4.17
CA ASP A 127 6.41 15.45 -4.80
C ASP A 127 5.08 15.33 -5.54
N ARG A 128 4.70 14.13 -5.98
CA ARG A 128 3.51 13.88 -6.79
C ARG A 128 2.34 13.30 -6.00
N ALA A 129 2.60 12.60 -4.90
CA ALA A 129 1.56 11.98 -4.08
C ALA A 129 0.70 13.05 -3.37
N ALA A 130 -0.62 12.94 -3.50
CA ALA A 130 -1.55 13.78 -2.75
C ALA A 130 -1.72 13.31 -1.29
N ALA A 131 -1.32 12.08 -0.99
CA ALA A 131 -1.34 11.48 0.35
C ALA A 131 0.08 11.40 0.96
N PRO A 132 0.21 11.34 2.30
CA PRO A 132 1.47 11.06 2.97
C PRO A 132 2.16 9.78 2.48
N VAL A 133 3.48 9.86 2.26
CA VAL A 133 4.32 8.73 1.80
C VAL A 133 5.08 8.12 2.97
N ILE A 134 4.98 6.80 3.12
CA ILE A 134 5.76 5.99 4.06
C ILE A 134 6.79 5.19 3.26
N LEU A 135 8.07 5.37 3.57
CA LEU A 135 9.16 4.57 3.01
C LEU A 135 9.17 3.19 3.65
N TYR A 136 9.18 2.13 2.84
CA TYR A 136 9.21 0.77 3.33
C TYR A 136 10.56 0.09 3.02
N ASN A 137 11.38 0.03 4.06
CA ASN A 137 12.69 -0.60 4.04
C ASN A 137 12.58 -2.07 4.49
N VAL A 138 12.82 -3.01 3.57
CA VAL A 138 12.80 -4.46 3.83
C VAL A 138 13.94 -5.15 3.07
N PRO A 139 15.21 -4.94 3.50
CA PRO A 139 16.40 -5.35 2.74
C PRO A 139 16.47 -6.84 2.42
N SER A 140 15.89 -7.70 3.27
CA SER A 140 15.83 -9.15 3.05
C SER A 140 15.03 -9.52 1.80
N ARG A 141 14.13 -8.65 1.33
CA ARG A 141 13.33 -8.85 0.11
C ARG A 141 13.81 -8.03 -1.08
N THR A 142 14.35 -6.83 -0.81
CA THR A 142 14.71 -5.86 -1.87
C THR A 142 16.20 -5.95 -2.25
N GLY A 143 17.03 -6.46 -1.34
CA GLY A 143 18.49 -6.52 -1.52
C GLY A 143 19.19 -5.17 -1.38
N VAL A 144 18.49 -4.14 -0.90
CA VAL A 144 19.01 -2.78 -0.67
C VAL A 144 18.47 -2.23 0.65
N ASN A 145 19.32 -1.49 1.36
CA ASN A 145 18.94 -0.77 2.57
C ASN A 145 18.86 0.74 2.29
N ILE A 146 17.79 1.37 2.79
CA ILE A 146 17.65 2.84 2.82
C ILE A 146 18.37 3.37 4.06
#